data_AF-A0A016VCD0-F1
#
_entry.id   AF-A0A016VCD0-F1
#
_cell.length_a   1.000
_cell.length_b   1.000
_cell.length_c   1.000
_cell.angle_alpha   90.00
_cell.angle_beta   90.00
_cell.angle_gamma   90.00
#
_symmetry.space_group_name_H-M   'P 1'
#
loop_
_entity.id
_entity.type
_entity.pdbx_description
1 polymer ?
#
loop_
_entity_poly.entity_id
_entity_poly.type
_entity_poly.pdbx_seq_one_letter_code
_entity_poly.pdbx_strand_id
1 'polypeptide(L)'
;MMTTPLAAPNIQERRNPKKRPCTEVNDLSPQHSDLDQQASMLLDDDTFPVHVRSVISLLMEDRKRLSSMLEKYRDLHDEVMFLKSEYASLRSTSLSQNNQVVTSHVNSVPESMSSPEPDAPSNEKNVRSYDEVERSRSIIVAGLPESSAEQASLKTALTLKNVHYLFMEFCSGAYYCAHGREETSKKDQVSE
;
A
#
# COMPACT_ATOMS: atom_id res chain seq x y z
N MET A 1 43.05 -48.11 -0.93
CA MET A 1 41.63 -47.89 -1.26
C MET A 1 40.88 -47.77 0.05
N MET A 2 40.44 -46.57 0.43
CA MET A 2 39.71 -46.33 1.68
C MET A 2 38.22 -46.29 1.37
N THR A 3 37.49 -47.29 1.84
CA THR A 3 36.03 -47.38 1.74
C THR A 3 35.42 -46.72 2.98
N THR A 4 34.87 -45.53 2.81
CA THR A 4 34.14 -44.80 3.84
C THR A 4 32.76 -45.44 4.05
N PRO A 5 32.37 -45.82 5.27
CA PRO A 5 31.05 -46.39 5.52
C PRO A 5 29.98 -45.30 5.55
N LEU A 6 28.89 -45.53 4.80
CA LEU A 6 27.67 -44.70 4.80
C LEU A 6 26.89 -44.90 6.11
N ALA A 7 26.62 -43.80 6.81
CA ALA A 7 25.78 -43.80 8.01
C ALA A 7 24.31 -44.04 7.65
N ALA A 8 23.63 -44.91 8.41
CA ALA A 8 22.21 -45.20 8.25
C ALA A 8 21.33 -44.01 8.71
N PRO A 9 20.17 -43.76 8.06
CA PRO A 9 19.25 -42.71 8.47
C PRO A 9 18.44 -43.19 9.69
N ASN A 10 18.85 -42.77 10.88
CA ASN A 10 18.04 -42.88 12.08
C ASN A 10 16.94 -41.81 12.03
N ILE A 11 15.80 -42.15 11.43
CA ILE A 11 14.57 -41.36 11.49
C ILE A 11 14.02 -41.52 12.91
N GLN A 12 14.54 -40.72 13.83
CA GLN A 12 13.89 -40.53 15.12
C GLN A 12 12.55 -39.86 14.85
N GLU A 13 11.48 -40.58 15.19
CA GLU A 13 10.11 -40.08 15.30
C GLU A 13 10.11 -38.70 15.94
N ARG A 14 9.89 -37.68 15.11
CA ARG A 14 9.59 -36.33 15.58
C ARG A 14 8.30 -36.42 16.36
N ARG A 15 8.41 -36.37 17.70
CA ARG A 15 7.30 -36.10 18.60
C ARG A 15 6.54 -34.90 18.05
N ASN A 16 5.27 -35.12 17.72
CA ASN A 16 4.36 -34.09 17.23
C ASN A 16 4.49 -32.82 18.09
N PRO A 17 4.82 -31.65 17.52
CA PRO A 17 4.79 -30.41 18.28
C PRO A 17 3.36 -30.22 18.79
N LYS A 18 3.22 -30.17 20.11
CA LYS A 18 1.96 -29.93 20.82
C LYS A 18 1.42 -28.61 20.29
N LYS A 19 0.37 -28.67 19.46
CA LYS A 19 -0.30 -27.48 18.91
C LYS A 19 -0.64 -26.58 20.10
N ARG A 20 0.01 -25.42 20.17
CA ARG A 20 -0.43 -24.39 21.12
C ARG A 20 -1.88 -24.09 20.76
N PRO A 21 -2.79 -23.97 21.74
CA PRO A 21 -4.14 -23.50 21.49
C PRO A 21 -4.02 -22.18 20.74
N CYS A 22 -4.35 -22.17 19.45
CA CYS A 22 -4.58 -20.93 18.73
C CYS A 22 -5.83 -20.35 19.36
N THR A 23 -5.68 -19.31 20.17
CA THR A 23 -6.81 -18.47 20.54
C THR A 23 -7.38 -17.92 19.23
N GLU A 24 -8.53 -18.43 18.81
CA GLU A 24 -9.23 -17.88 17.67
C GLU A 24 -9.59 -16.43 18.02
N VAL A 25 -8.93 -15.49 17.35
CA VAL A 25 -9.11 -14.04 17.53
C VAL A 25 -10.43 -13.57 16.86
N ASN A 26 -11.37 -14.49 16.61
CA ASN A 26 -12.54 -14.21 15.78
C ASN A 26 -13.85 -14.07 16.56
N ASP A 27 -13.83 -14.30 17.88
CA ASP A 27 -14.96 -13.94 18.74
C ASP A 27 -14.83 -12.47 19.15
N LEU A 28 -15.23 -11.57 18.24
CA LEU A 28 -15.48 -10.16 18.52
C LEU A 28 -16.66 -10.02 19.49
N SER A 29 -16.38 -10.27 20.77
CA SER A 29 -17.22 -9.85 21.89
C SER A 29 -17.26 -8.30 21.93
N PRO A 30 -18.39 -7.66 22.28
CA PRO A 30 -18.54 -6.20 22.30
C PRO A 30 -17.74 -5.50 23.41
N GLN A 31 -16.59 -6.03 23.82
CA GLN A 31 -15.69 -5.46 24.84
C GLN A 31 -14.78 -4.35 24.30
N HIS A 32 -14.78 -4.08 22.99
CA HIS A 32 -13.89 -3.06 22.43
C HIS A 32 -14.22 -1.62 22.89
N SER A 33 -15.48 -1.34 23.21
CA SER A 33 -15.93 -0.06 23.77
C SER A 33 -15.50 0.14 25.23
N ASP A 34 -15.31 -0.95 25.98
CA ASP A 34 -14.90 -0.91 27.39
C ASP A 34 -13.47 -0.38 27.53
N LEU A 35 -12.56 -0.79 26.63
CA LEU A 35 -11.16 -0.37 26.69
C LEU A 35 -10.94 1.13 26.44
N ASP A 36 -11.69 1.74 25.52
CA ASP A 36 -11.53 3.18 25.23
C ASP A 36 -12.02 4.03 26.40
N GLN A 37 -13.08 3.58 27.06
CA GLN A 37 -13.60 4.21 28.26
C GLN A 37 -12.62 4.07 29.44
N GLN A 38 -12.08 2.86 29.66
CA GLN A 38 -11.07 2.62 30.70
C GLN A 38 -9.80 3.42 30.47
N ALA A 39 -9.31 3.48 29.23
CA ALA A 39 -8.14 4.28 28.89
C ALA A 39 -8.39 5.78 29.11
N SER A 40 -9.59 6.27 28.81
CA SER A 40 -9.97 7.66 29.09
C SER A 40 -9.98 7.94 30.60
N MET A 41 -10.55 7.05 31.40
CA MET A 41 -10.53 7.17 32.87
C MET A 41 -9.09 7.19 33.43
N LEU A 42 -8.18 6.40 32.87
CA LEU A 42 -6.76 6.40 33.27
C LEU A 42 -6.02 7.68 32.86
N LEU A 43 -6.41 8.30 31.76
CA LEU A 43 -5.82 9.58 31.32
C LEU A 43 -6.28 10.74 32.20
N ASP A 44 -7.52 10.68 32.69
CA ASP A 44 -8.10 11.67 33.61
C ASP A 44 -7.59 11.54 35.04
N ASP A 45 -7.00 10.39 35.41
CA ASP A 45 -6.46 10.14 36.74
C ASP A 45 -5.07 10.78 36.93
N ASP A 46 -5.04 11.91 37.65
CA ASP A 46 -3.82 12.66 37.98
C ASP A 46 -2.89 11.96 38.97
N THR A 47 -3.30 10.82 39.56
CA THR A 47 -2.38 10.01 40.37
C THR A 47 -1.30 9.34 39.52
N PHE A 48 -1.51 9.22 38.20
CA PHE A 48 -0.52 8.66 37.28
C PHE A 48 0.54 9.69 36.87
N PRO A 49 1.83 9.29 36.83
CA PRO A 49 2.89 10.12 36.27
C PRO A 49 2.58 10.54 34.83
N VAL A 50 2.90 11.80 34.50
CA VAL A 50 2.62 12.40 33.18
C VAL A 50 3.14 11.54 32.02
N HIS A 51 4.35 10.99 32.13
CA HIS A 51 4.93 10.16 31.08
C HIS A 51 4.12 8.88 30.81
N VAL A 52 3.50 8.29 31.83
CA VAL A 52 2.64 7.11 31.68
C VAL A 52 1.39 7.50 30.89
N ARG A 53 0.75 8.61 31.26
CA ARG A 53 -0.43 9.13 30.54
C ARG A 53 -0.11 9.46 29.09
N SER A 54 1.07 10.05 28.80
CA SER A 54 1.52 10.28 27.42
C SER A 54 1.66 8.99 26.61
N VAL A 55 2.23 7.93 27.20
CA VAL A 55 2.35 6.63 26.52
C VAL A 55 0.99 6.01 26.27
N ILE A 56 0.08 6.04 27.25
CA ILE A 56 -1.30 5.53 27.08
C ILE A 56 -2.01 6.30 25.96
N SER A 57 -1.88 7.63 25.94
CA SER A 57 -2.46 8.49 24.91
C SER A 57 -1.95 8.14 23.51
N LEU A 58 -0.64 7.98 23.35
CA LEU A 58 -0.02 7.58 22.08
C LEU A 58 -0.54 6.20 21.61
N LEU A 59 -0.59 5.21 22.51
CA LEU A 59 -1.10 3.88 22.18
C LEU A 59 -2.58 3.91 21.77
N MET A 60 -3.38 4.78 22.38
CA MET A 60 -4.79 4.99 22.00
C MET A 60 -4.92 5.63 20.61
N GLU A 61 -4.06 6.58 20.28
CA GLU A 61 -4.02 7.17 18.94
C GLU A 61 -3.63 6.13 17.88
N ASP A 62 -2.58 5.36 18.12
CA ASP A 62 -2.13 4.29 17.23
C ASP A 62 -3.22 3.24 17.02
N ARG A 63 -3.93 2.86 18.08
CA ARG A 63 -5.07 1.94 17.97
C ARG A 63 -6.18 2.53 17.10
N LYS A 64 -6.57 3.80 17.30
CA LYS A 64 -7.59 4.47 16.47
C LYS A 64 -7.18 4.49 15.00
N ARG A 65 -5.91 4.82 14.74
CA ARG A 65 -5.33 4.82 13.39
C ARG A 65 -5.38 3.43 12.77
N LEU A 66 -5.01 2.38 13.50
CA LEU A 66 -5.06 1.00 13.03
C LEU A 66 -6.49 0.55 12.74
N SER A 67 -7.46 0.85 13.62
CA SER A 67 -8.87 0.55 13.39
C SER A 67 -9.39 1.21 12.11
N SER A 68 -9.11 2.50 11.91
CA SER A 68 -9.49 3.22 10.69
C SER A 68 -8.84 2.63 9.44
N MET A 69 -7.57 2.19 9.53
CA MET A 69 -6.91 1.53 8.43
C MET A 69 -7.55 0.18 8.09
N LEU A 70 -7.91 -0.62 9.10
CA LEU A 70 -8.59 -1.91 8.91
C LEU A 70 -9.98 -1.73 8.30
N GLU A 71 -10.72 -0.69 8.68
CA GLU A 71 -12.00 -0.33 8.08
C GLU A 71 -11.85 -0.05 6.57
N LYS A 72 -10.89 0.80 6.19
CA LYS A 72 -10.58 1.08 4.77
C LYS A 72 -10.18 -0.18 4.00
N TYR A 73 -9.45 -1.11 4.62
CA TYR A 73 -9.12 -2.38 3.98
C TYR A 73 -10.34 -3.26 3.75
N ARG A 74 -11.33 -3.23 4.66
CA ARG A 74 -12.60 -3.94 4.48
C ARG A 74 -13.39 -3.31 3.33
N ASP A 75 -13.52 -1.99 3.30
CA ASP A 75 -14.21 -1.29 2.22
C ASP A 75 -13.60 -1.60 0.85
N LEU A 76 -12.26 -1.52 0.75
CA LEU A 76 -11.53 -1.84 -0.47
C LEU A 76 -11.70 -3.31 -0.87
N HIS A 77 -11.71 -4.22 0.10
CA HIS A 77 -11.95 -5.64 -0.15
C HIS A 77 -13.34 -5.86 -0.74
N ASP A 78 -14.37 -5.21 -0.19
CA ASP A 78 -15.74 -5.32 -0.64
C ASP A 78 -15.91 -4.73 -2.05
N GLU A 79 -15.25 -3.60 -2.34
CA GLU A 79 -15.19 -3.02 -3.69
C GLU A 79 -14.52 -3.98 -4.69
N VAL A 80 -13.40 -4.61 -4.33
CA VAL A 80 -12.73 -5.60 -5.18
C VAL A 80 -13.63 -6.81 -5.45
N MET A 81 -14.39 -7.27 -4.44
CA MET A 81 -15.35 -8.36 -4.62
C MET A 81 -16.50 -7.97 -5.53
N PHE A 82 -17.03 -6.75 -5.36
CA PHE A 82 -18.05 -6.19 -6.23
C PHE A 82 -17.57 -6.14 -7.68
N LEU A 83 -16.41 -5.51 -7.95
CA LEU A 83 -15.84 -5.40 -9.29
C LEU A 83 -15.55 -6.76 -9.93
N LYS A 84 -15.07 -7.74 -9.16
CA LYS A 84 -14.86 -9.11 -9.66
C LYS A 84 -16.17 -9.76 -10.09
N SER A 85 -17.23 -9.57 -9.32
CA SER A 85 -18.55 -10.12 -9.66
C SER A 85 -19.15 -9.45 -10.90
N GLU A 86 -19.02 -8.14 -11.02
CA GLU A 86 -19.46 -7.37 -12.19
C GLU A 86 -18.68 -7.77 -13.45
N TYR A 87 -17.35 -7.88 -13.34
CA TYR A 87 -16.49 -8.35 -14.42
C TYR A 87 -16.90 -9.76 -14.89
N ALA A 88 -17.18 -10.67 -13.96
CA ALA A 88 -17.64 -12.01 -14.30
C ALA A 88 -19.00 -11.97 -15.04
N SER A 89 -19.92 -11.12 -14.59
CA SER A 89 -21.24 -10.91 -15.22
C SER A 89 -21.11 -10.36 -16.64
N LEU A 90 -20.35 -9.29 -16.84
CA LEU A 90 -20.10 -8.68 -18.15
C LEU A 90 -19.42 -9.67 -19.11
N ARG A 91 -18.42 -10.42 -18.62
CA ARG A 91 -17.74 -11.45 -19.41
C ARG A 91 -18.69 -12.55 -19.87
N SER A 92 -19.61 -12.99 -19.01
CA SER A 92 -20.61 -14.01 -19.37
C SER A 92 -21.60 -13.51 -20.42
N THR A 93 -21.99 -12.24 -20.36
CA THR A 93 -22.88 -11.59 -21.33
C THR A 93 -22.20 -11.46 -22.69
N SER A 94 -20.94 -10.99 -22.72
CA SER A 94 -20.15 -10.87 -23.95
C SER A 94 -19.94 -12.21 -24.66
N LEU A 95 -19.69 -13.29 -23.90
CA LEU A 95 -19.56 -14.63 -24.47
C LEU A 95 -20.86 -15.12 -25.13
N SER A 96 -22.00 -14.82 -24.48
CA SER A 96 -23.33 -15.21 -24.97
C SER A 96 -23.71 -14.46 -26.26
N GLN A 97 -23.35 -13.18 -26.36
CA GLN A 97 -23.63 -12.35 -27.53
C GLN A 97 -22.79 -12.75 -28.75
N ASN A 98 -21.50 -13.09 -28.56
CA ASN A 98 -20.64 -13.55 -29.67
C ASN A 98 -21.10 -14.88 -30.28
N ASN A 99 -21.73 -15.77 -29.49
CA ASN A 99 -22.28 -17.03 -30.00
C ASN A 99 -23.56 -16.85 -30.83
N GLN A 100 -24.22 -15.68 -30.77
CA GLN A 100 -25.44 -15.38 -31.53
C GLN A 100 -25.18 -14.76 -32.90
N VAL A 101 -24.00 -14.15 -33.12
CA VAL A 101 -23.65 -13.48 -34.39
C VAL A 101 -23.10 -14.45 -35.44
N VAL A 102 -22.59 -15.62 -35.03
CA VAL A 102 -22.00 -16.61 -35.96
C VAL A 102 -23.06 -17.50 -36.64
N THR A 103 -24.31 -17.51 -36.17
CA THR A 103 -25.39 -18.33 -36.76
C THR A 103 -26.27 -17.62 -37.78
N SER A 104 -26.03 -16.33 -38.10
CA SER A 104 -26.89 -15.56 -39.02
C SER A 104 -26.20 -15.02 -40.29
N HIS A 105 -24.91 -15.29 -40.53
CA HIS A 105 -24.23 -14.87 -41.76
C HIS A 105 -23.51 -16.01 -42.48
N VAL A 106 -24.30 -16.84 -43.19
CA VAL A 106 -23.82 -17.56 -44.37
C VAL A 106 -24.60 -17.01 -45.57
N ASN A 107 -23.84 -16.43 -46.51
CA ASN A 107 -24.20 -16.03 -47.88
C ASN A 107 -24.96 -14.72 -48.11
N SER A 108 -24.20 -13.63 -48.24
CA SER A 108 -24.27 -12.77 -49.44
C SER A 108 -23.05 -11.83 -49.53
N VAL A 109 -22.37 -11.91 -50.67
CA VAL A 109 -21.36 -11.01 -51.25
C VAL A 109 -21.83 -10.81 -52.71
N PRO A 110 -21.54 -9.71 -53.46
CA PRO A 110 -20.68 -8.53 -53.20
C PRO A 110 -21.38 -7.18 -53.48
N GLU A 111 -20.78 -6.04 -53.12
CA GLU A 111 -20.41 -5.03 -54.13
C GLU A 111 -19.52 -3.89 -53.62
N SER A 112 -18.73 -3.41 -54.58
CA SER A 112 -17.68 -2.39 -54.56
C SER A 112 -18.21 -0.98 -54.28
N MET A 113 -17.36 -0.08 -53.77
CA MET A 113 -17.05 1.25 -54.36
C MET A 113 -16.26 2.14 -53.37
N SER A 114 -15.25 2.80 -53.96
CA SER A 114 -14.34 3.87 -53.54
C SER A 114 -14.72 4.85 -52.40
N SER A 115 -13.70 5.16 -51.55
CA SER A 115 -13.10 6.47 -51.12
C SER A 115 -13.94 7.77 -51.19
N PRO A 116 -13.72 8.84 -50.36
CA PRO A 116 -12.53 9.20 -49.58
C PRO A 116 -12.77 9.73 -48.13
N GLU A 117 -11.66 9.99 -47.43
CA GLU A 117 -11.48 10.67 -46.13
C GLU A 117 -12.37 11.92 -45.92
N PRO A 118 -12.68 12.28 -44.67
CA PRO A 118 -11.94 13.43 -44.13
C PRO A 118 -11.60 13.36 -42.63
N ASP A 119 -10.44 13.96 -42.35
CA ASP A 119 -9.97 14.53 -41.09
C ASP A 119 -11.05 14.74 -40.00
N ALA A 120 -10.90 14.04 -38.87
CA ALA A 120 -11.56 14.38 -37.63
C ALA A 120 -10.50 14.58 -36.53
N PRO A 121 -10.65 15.63 -35.70
CA PRO A 121 -9.57 16.19 -34.92
C PRO A 121 -9.10 15.19 -33.86
N SER A 122 -7.79 15.06 -33.75
CA SER A 122 -7.08 14.41 -32.66
C SER A 122 -7.56 15.00 -31.35
N ASN A 123 -8.59 14.38 -30.78
CA ASN A 123 -9.01 14.61 -29.42
C ASN A 123 -7.92 13.94 -28.57
N GLU A 124 -6.86 14.70 -28.29
CA GLU A 124 -5.76 14.40 -27.38
C GLU A 124 -6.33 14.15 -25.97
N LYS A 125 -7.07 13.06 -25.81
CA LYS A 125 -7.40 12.51 -24.50
C LYS A 125 -6.16 11.83 -23.99
N ASN A 126 -5.20 12.64 -23.52
CA ASN A 126 -4.27 12.39 -22.43
C ASN A 126 -4.10 10.90 -22.07
N VAL A 127 -3.66 10.07 -23.03
CA VAL A 127 -3.26 8.71 -22.75
C VAL A 127 -1.83 8.85 -22.26
N ARG A 128 -1.68 9.22 -20.97
CA ARG A 128 -0.38 9.10 -20.32
C ARG A 128 0.02 7.65 -20.46
N SER A 129 1.15 7.42 -21.13
CA SER A 129 1.74 6.09 -21.21
C SER A 129 1.88 5.55 -19.79
N TYR A 130 1.69 4.24 -19.61
CA TYR A 130 1.89 3.57 -18.31
C TYR A 130 3.24 3.96 -17.69
N ASP A 131 4.27 4.08 -18.52
CA ASP A 131 5.61 4.54 -18.13
C ASP A 131 5.62 5.96 -17.53
N GLU A 132 4.79 6.87 -18.02
CA GLU A 132 4.72 8.25 -17.53
C GLU A 132 4.00 8.32 -16.19
N VAL A 133 2.96 7.51 -16.00
CA VAL A 133 2.30 7.35 -14.70
C VAL A 133 3.28 6.79 -13.68
N GLU A 134 4.04 5.76 -14.05
CA GLU A 134 5.02 5.16 -13.13
C GLU A 134 6.18 6.11 -12.82
N ARG A 135 6.69 6.86 -13.81
CA ARG A 135 7.68 7.92 -13.58
C ARG A 135 7.16 9.01 -12.67
N SER A 136 5.89 9.41 -12.80
CA SER A 136 5.30 10.46 -11.95
C SER A 136 5.16 10.06 -10.47
N ARG A 137 5.23 8.75 -10.17
CA ARG A 137 5.17 8.20 -8.82
C ARG A 137 6.54 7.73 -8.30
N SER A 138 7.57 7.81 -9.13
CA SER A 138 8.93 7.37 -8.81
C SER A 138 9.80 8.55 -8.41
N ILE A 139 10.71 8.30 -7.45
CA ILE A 139 11.80 9.24 -7.14
C ILE A 139 13.10 8.71 -7.71
N ILE A 140 13.85 9.58 -8.40
CA ILE A 140 15.17 9.25 -8.93
C ILE A 140 16.21 9.80 -7.97
N VAL A 141 16.99 8.92 -7.37
CA VAL A 141 18.11 9.28 -6.48
C VAL A 141 19.41 9.07 -7.24
N ALA A 142 20.13 10.15 -7.53
CA ALA A 142 21.41 10.14 -8.24
C ALA A 142 22.54 10.64 -7.35
N GLY A 143 23.79 10.29 -7.68
CA GLY A 143 24.97 10.76 -6.96
C GLY A 143 25.27 10.03 -5.64
N LEU A 144 24.60 8.90 -5.37
CA LEU A 144 24.96 8.05 -4.24
C LEU A 144 26.23 7.23 -4.54
N PRO A 145 27.21 7.20 -3.63
CA PRO A 145 28.37 6.33 -3.79
C PRO A 145 27.94 4.86 -3.77
N GLU A 146 28.47 4.07 -4.71
CA GLU A 146 28.19 2.63 -4.77
C GLU A 146 28.75 1.90 -3.54
N SER A 147 28.02 0.89 -3.06
CA SER A 147 28.47 0.06 -1.95
C SER A 147 29.56 -0.92 -2.40
N SER A 148 30.72 -0.89 -1.72
CA SER A 148 31.82 -1.84 -1.92
C SER A 148 31.60 -3.18 -1.21
N ALA A 149 30.48 -3.36 -0.49
CA ALA A 149 30.22 -4.59 0.27
C ALA A 149 30.07 -5.80 -0.65
N GLU A 150 30.71 -6.92 -0.35
CA GLU A 150 30.64 -8.12 -1.22
C GLU A 150 29.26 -8.79 -1.20
N GLN A 151 28.53 -8.68 -0.08
CA GLN A 151 27.23 -9.32 0.09
C GLN A 151 26.07 -8.41 -0.35
N ALA A 152 25.19 -8.94 -1.19
CA ALA A 152 24.04 -8.20 -1.74
C ALA A 152 23.11 -7.62 -0.65
N SER A 153 22.89 -8.36 0.45
CA SER A 153 22.06 -7.89 1.58
C SER A 153 22.65 -6.65 2.26
N LEU A 154 23.98 -6.59 2.41
CA LEU A 154 24.69 -5.45 2.98
C LEU A 154 24.66 -4.25 2.04
N LYS A 155 24.76 -4.47 0.71
CA LYS A 155 24.57 -3.41 -0.28
C LYS A 155 23.19 -2.78 -0.16
N THR A 156 22.14 -3.60 -0.16
CA THR A 156 20.75 -3.12 -0.06
C THR A 156 20.51 -2.38 1.26
N ALA A 157 21.02 -2.90 2.38
CA ALA A 157 20.90 -2.25 3.68
C ALA A 157 21.59 -0.87 3.71
N LEU A 158 22.78 -0.74 3.10
CA LEU A 158 23.48 0.53 3.02
C LEU A 158 22.73 1.53 2.13
N THR A 159 22.22 1.10 0.98
CA THR A 159 21.42 1.95 0.08
C THR A 159 20.16 2.46 0.78
N LEU A 160 19.43 1.60 1.50
CA LEU A 160 18.24 2.01 2.24
C LEU A 160 18.57 3.03 3.35
N LYS A 161 19.69 2.86 4.05
CA LYS A 161 20.16 3.83 5.05
C LYS A 161 20.47 5.19 4.42
N ASN A 162 21.15 5.21 3.28
CA ASN A 162 21.50 6.44 2.58
C ASN A 162 20.26 7.17 2.05
N VAL A 163 19.30 6.43 1.48
CA VAL A 163 18.01 6.99 1.03
C VAL A 163 17.23 7.56 2.22
N HIS A 164 17.19 6.86 3.35
CA HIS A 164 16.54 7.34 4.56
C HIS A 164 17.18 8.64 5.08
N TYR A 165 18.51 8.74 5.06
CA TYR A 165 19.22 9.95 5.45
C TYR A 165 18.86 11.15 4.56
N LEU A 166 18.91 10.97 3.23
CA LEU A 166 18.52 12.00 2.27
C LEU A 166 17.07 12.46 2.44
N PHE A 167 16.16 11.51 2.69
CA PHE A 167 14.76 11.83 2.91
C PHE A 167 14.57 12.68 4.17
N MET A 168 15.24 12.32 5.26
CA MET A 168 15.19 13.11 6.51
C MET A 168 15.76 14.51 6.33
N GLU A 169 16.88 14.66 5.61
CA GLU A 169 17.49 15.96 5.31
C GLU A 169 16.54 16.84 4.46
N PHE A 170 15.91 16.26 3.43
CA PHE A 170 14.90 16.95 2.62
C PHE A 170 13.70 17.42 3.44
N CYS A 171 13.15 16.55 4.29
CA CYS A 171 12.03 16.89 5.16
C CYS A 171 12.39 17.97 6.20
N SER A 172 13.59 17.89 6.78
CA SER A 172 14.09 18.93 7.69
C SER A 172 14.28 20.26 6.98
N GLY A 173 14.86 20.29 5.79
CA GLY A 173 15.03 21.50 4.99
C GLY A 173 13.69 22.16 4.61
N ALA A 174 12.69 21.36 4.24
CA ALA A 174 11.34 21.86 3.94
C ALA A 174 10.66 22.46 5.18
N TYR A 175 10.86 21.87 6.36
CA TYR A 175 10.33 22.37 7.63
C TYR A 175 10.88 23.77 7.98
N TYR A 176 12.20 23.98 7.82
CA TYR A 176 12.81 25.29 8.04
C TYR A 176 12.39 26.35 7.01
N CYS A 177 12.16 25.95 5.75
CA CYS A 177 11.70 26.86 4.70
C CYS A 177 10.24 27.32 4.88
N ALA A 178 9.40 26.48 5.50
CA ALA A 178 8.01 26.82 5.81
C ALA A 178 7.89 27.78 7.01
N HIS A 179 8.71 27.58 8.05
CA HIS A 179 8.66 28.42 9.26
C HIS A 179 9.47 29.73 9.15
N GLY A 180 10.48 29.81 8.27
CA GLY A 180 11.27 31.04 8.08
C GLY A 180 10.54 32.18 7.37
N ARG A 181 9.33 31.96 6.83
CA ARG A 181 8.56 32.97 6.09
C ARG A 181 7.51 33.72 6.91
N GLU A 182 7.24 33.33 8.16
CA GLU A 182 6.22 33.97 8.99
C GLU A 182 6.75 35.15 9.83
N GLU A 183 8.06 35.31 10.00
CA GLU A 183 8.60 36.33 10.92
C GLU A 183 8.81 37.72 10.31
N THR A 184 8.74 37.89 8.98
CA THR A 184 9.01 39.19 8.34
C THR A 184 7.77 40.06 8.09
N SER A 185 6.55 39.61 8.42
CA SER A 185 5.31 40.31 8.04
C SER A 185 4.61 41.09 9.16
N LYS A 186 5.23 41.27 10.35
CA LYS A 186 4.59 41.93 11.51
C LYS A 186 5.21 43.26 11.95
N LYS A 187 6.09 43.88 11.16
CA LYS A 187 6.78 45.12 11.59
C LYS A 187 6.15 46.45 11.11
N ASP A 188 5.13 46.41 10.26
CA ASP A 188 4.55 47.63 9.67
C ASP A 188 3.11 47.90 10.13
N GLN A 189 2.87 47.97 11.45
CA GLN A 189 1.58 48.49 11.95
C GLN A 189 1.63 48.95 13.42
N VAL A 190 2.52 49.89 13.76
CA VAL A 190 2.34 50.77 14.94
C VAL A 190 2.89 52.17 14.62
N SER A 191 2.02 53.00 14.03
CA SER A 191 2.02 54.48 14.02
C SER A 191 0.65 54.78 13.38
N GLU A 192 -0.34 55.23 14.11
CA GLU A 192 -0.45 56.56 14.73
C GLU A 192 -1.59 56.55 15.77
#